data_AF-A0A1D6I645-F1
#
_entry.id   AF-A0A1D6I645-F1
#
_cell.length_a   1.000
_cell.length_b   1.000
_cell.length_c   1.000
_cell.angle_alpha   90.00
_cell.angle_beta   90.00
_cell.angle_gamma   90.00
#
_symmetry.space_group_name_H-M   'P 1'
#
loop_
_entity.id
_entity.type
_entity.pdbx_description
1 polymer ?
#
loop_
_entity_poly.entity_id
_entity_poly.type
_entity_poly.pdbx_seq_one_letter_code
_entity_poly.pdbx_strand_id
1 'polypeptide(L)'
;MASISGAAAAPSSAACRLRLRRHILLRPSHLRLRAPHSIADLSRSSSSSSSAPTRAQPLGSRPENGGGVRAVEKDPIKLWERYVEWLYQHKELGLFVDVSRMGFTEDFLRQMEPRMQRAFAAMRELEKGAIANPDEARMVGHYWLRDPALAPNSFLRSKIETTLDRILAFSQDVVSGKIQSPSGRFTSILSIGIGGSALGPQFVAEALAPDNPPLKIRFIDNTDPAGIDHQIAQLGPELATTLVIVISKSGGTPETRNGLLEVQKAFRDAGLQFSKQGVAITQENSLLDNTARIEGWLARFPMFDWVGGRTSEMSAVGLLPAALQGIDIKEMLAGAALMDEETRNTVVWHY
;
A
#
# COMPACT_ATOMS: atom_id res chain seq x y z
N MET A 1 -42.15 40.71 -9.46
CA MET A 1 -42.98 41.00 -8.26
C MET A 1 -43.20 39.68 -7.54
N ALA A 2 -42.36 39.35 -6.56
CA ALA A 2 -42.57 39.45 -5.10
C ALA A 2 -42.73 38.01 -4.57
N SER A 3 -41.71 37.37 -4.00
CA SER A 3 -41.02 37.58 -2.71
C SER A 3 -41.93 37.37 -1.48
N ILE A 4 -41.51 36.42 -0.62
CA ILE A 4 -41.51 36.36 0.86
C ILE A 4 -41.04 34.91 1.18
N SER A 5 -39.77 34.66 1.52
CA SER A 5 -39.11 34.75 2.85
C SER A 5 -39.71 33.82 3.92
N GLY A 6 -38.86 32.92 4.43
CA GLY A 6 -39.14 32.05 5.57
C GLY A 6 -37.90 31.24 5.97
N ALA A 7 -37.03 31.87 6.76
CA ALA A 7 -35.86 31.25 7.38
C ALA A 7 -36.26 30.22 8.44
N ALA A 8 -35.57 29.08 8.49
CA ALA A 8 -35.55 28.19 9.64
C ALA A 8 -34.13 27.61 9.83
N ALA A 9 -33.61 27.80 11.03
CA ALA A 9 -32.25 27.56 11.44
C ALA A 9 -31.90 26.05 11.53
N ALA A 10 -30.67 25.72 11.15
CA ALA A 10 -30.07 24.41 11.39
C ALA A 10 -29.57 24.29 12.84
N PRO A 11 -29.78 23.15 13.53
CA PRO A 11 -29.29 22.98 14.89
C PRO A 11 -27.79 22.64 14.89
N SER A 12 -27.08 23.21 15.87
CA SER A 12 -25.67 22.98 16.13
C SER A 12 -25.39 21.51 16.50
N SER A 13 -24.44 20.87 15.81
CA SER A 13 -23.90 19.58 16.23
C SER A 13 -22.98 19.76 17.44
N ALA A 14 -23.57 19.61 18.62
CA ALA A 14 -22.83 19.49 19.86
C ALA A 14 -22.00 18.19 19.84
N ALA A 15 -20.68 18.34 19.93
CA ALA A 15 -19.75 17.24 20.15
C ALA A 15 -20.14 16.46 21.42
N CYS A 16 -20.64 15.23 21.22
CA CYS A 16 -20.95 14.32 22.31
C CYS A 16 -19.63 13.79 22.91
N ARG A 17 -19.12 14.47 23.93
CA ARG A 17 -18.02 13.96 24.76
C ARG A 17 -18.54 12.85 25.65
N LEU A 18 -18.41 11.60 25.22
CA LEU A 18 -18.57 10.45 26.12
C LEU A 18 -17.31 10.33 27.01
N ARG A 19 -17.40 10.84 28.24
CA ARG A 19 -16.48 10.45 29.32
C ARG A 19 -16.81 9.01 29.73
N LEU A 20 -16.02 8.05 29.27
CA LEU A 20 -16.11 6.67 29.78
C LEU A 20 -15.27 6.53 31.05
N ARG A 21 -15.98 6.20 32.14
CA ARG A 21 -15.45 5.89 33.47
C ARG A 21 -14.49 4.70 33.40
N ARG A 22 -13.41 4.77 34.20
CA ARG A 22 -12.52 3.65 34.53
C ARG A 22 -13.35 2.42 34.93
N HIS A 23 -13.33 1.37 34.11
CA HIS A 23 -13.68 0.02 34.55
C HIS A 23 -12.39 -0.70 34.90
N ILE A 24 -12.21 -0.94 36.19
CA ILE A 24 -11.15 -1.78 36.75
C ILE A 24 -11.39 -3.22 36.27
N LEU A 25 -10.47 -3.77 35.48
CA LEU A 25 -10.39 -5.20 35.21
C LEU A 25 -9.99 -5.91 36.51
N LEU A 26 -10.95 -6.59 37.15
CA LEU A 26 -10.70 -7.49 38.27
C LEU A 26 -10.00 -8.75 37.74
N ARG A 27 -8.83 -9.09 38.33
CA ARG A 27 -8.08 -10.33 38.07
C ARG A 27 -8.92 -11.56 38.42
N PRO A 28 -8.98 -12.59 37.55
CA PRO A 28 -9.24 -13.95 37.98
C PRO A 28 -7.98 -14.49 38.66
N SER A 29 -8.08 -14.77 39.96
CA SER A 29 -7.12 -15.61 40.66
C SER A 29 -7.16 -17.03 40.08
N HIS A 30 -5.98 -17.64 39.94
CA HIS A 30 -5.71 -19.02 39.49
C HIS A 30 -5.29 -19.22 38.02
N LEU A 31 -4.11 -18.72 37.66
CA LEU A 31 -3.23 -19.40 36.70
C LEU A 31 -1.80 -19.43 37.26
N ARG A 32 -1.33 -20.61 37.70
CA ARG A 32 0.07 -20.85 38.04
C ARG A 32 0.83 -21.19 36.76
N LEU A 33 1.65 -20.26 36.27
CA LEU A 33 2.61 -20.54 35.19
C LEU A 33 3.92 -21.05 35.81
N ARG A 34 4.35 -22.25 35.42
CA ARG A 34 5.68 -22.81 35.72
C ARG A 34 6.74 -22.10 34.88
N ALA A 35 7.87 -21.74 35.49
CA ALA A 35 9.04 -21.19 34.81
C ALA A 35 9.80 -22.29 34.03
N PRO A 36 10.35 -22.00 32.83
CA PRO A 36 11.28 -22.89 32.17
C PRO A 36 12.74 -22.62 32.61
N HIS A 37 13.53 -23.69 32.55
CA HIS A 37 14.91 -23.79 33.01
C HIS A 37 15.91 -22.99 32.15
N SER A 38 16.98 -22.53 32.82
CA SER A 38 18.20 -21.93 32.28
C SER A 38 18.93 -22.87 31.32
N ILE A 39 19.41 -22.34 30.19
CA ILE A 39 20.48 -22.93 29.39
C ILE A 39 21.63 -21.93 29.35
N ALA A 40 22.74 -22.34 29.97
CA ALA A 40 24.03 -21.68 29.92
C ALA A 40 24.88 -22.26 28.79
N ASP A 41 25.86 -21.43 28.41
CA ASP A 41 27.08 -21.73 27.65
C ASP A 41 26.98 -22.11 26.18
N LEU A 42 27.65 -21.29 25.36
CA LEU A 42 28.65 -21.74 24.39
C LEU A 42 29.56 -20.57 24.01
N SER A 43 30.75 -20.55 24.61
CA SER A 43 31.90 -19.78 24.18
C SER A 43 32.66 -20.56 23.10
N ARG A 44 33.12 -19.87 22.04
CA ARG A 44 34.27 -20.29 21.22
C ARG A 44 34.84 -19.12 20.40
N SER A 45 36.11 -18.85 20.66
CA SER A 45 37.12 -18.14 19.86
C SER A 45 37.32 -18.82 18.48
N SER A 46 37.92 -18.26 17.42
CA SER A 46 38.82 -17.11 17.20
C SER A 46 39.04 -16.86 15.69
N SER A 47 39.40 -15.60 15.36
CA SER A 47 40.37 -15.12 14.34
C SER A 47 40.17 -15.36 12.83
N SER A 48 40.09 -14.25 12.09
CA SER A 48 40.94 -14.02 10.91
C SER A 48 41.18 -12.52 10.72
N SER A 49 42.45 -12.19 10.48
CA SER A 49 43.06 -10.86 10.36
C SER A 49 42.86 -10.18 9.01
N SER A 50 42.67 -8.86 9.00
CA SER A 50 43.19 -7.99 7.92
C SER A 50 43.37 -6.54 8.40
N SER A 51 44.51 -5.97 7.99
CA SER A 51 45.17 -4.72 8.36
C SER A 51 44.39 -3.42 8.16
N ALA A 52 44.49 -2.50 9.13
CA ALA A 52 44.11 -1.09 9.01
C ALA A 52 45.37 -0.19 8.88
N PRO A 53 45.31 0.92 8.12
CA PRO A 53 46.34 1.96 8.16
C PRO A 53 46.06 3.01 9.25
N THR A 54 47.15 3.65 9.64
CA THR A 54 47.37 4.36 10.91
C THR A 54 47.00 5.85 10.87
N ARG A 55 46.34 6.32 11.94
CA ARG A 55 46.46 7.63 12.63
C ARG A 55 45.99 8.92 11.95
N ALA A 56 44.87 9.44 12.47
CA ALA A 56 44.56 10.87 12.53
C ALA A 56 44.46 11.31 14.02
N GLN A 57 44.97 12.51 14.32
CA GLN A 57 45.12 13.11 15.65
C GLN A 57 43.79 13.51 16.33
N PRO A 58 43.77 13.71 17.68
CA PRO A 58 42.54 13.86 18.44
C PRO A 58 41.95 15.27 18.31
N LEU A 59 40.75 15.35 17.73
CA LEU A 59 39.93 16.56 17.73
C LEU A 59 38.99 16.53 18.94
N GLY A 60 39.20 17.51 19.84
CA GLY A 60 38.20 18.22 20.64
C GLY A 60 37.07 17.42 21.28
N SER A 61 37.08 17.39 22.62
CA SER A 61 35.96 16.97 23.46
C SER A 61 34.62 17.61 23.01
N ARG A 62 33.78 16.81 22.36
CA ARG A 62 32.35 17.13 22.20
C ARG A 62 31.69 17.04 23.58
N PRO A 63 30.80 17.98 23.94
CA PRO A 63 30.01 17.85 25.14
C PRO A 63 29.10 16.62 24.98
N GLU A 64 29.14 15.74 25.97
CA GLU A 64 28.20 14.63 26.13
C GLU A 64 26.78 15.22 26.30
N ASN A 65 26.04 15.34 25.20
CA ASN A 65 24.59 15.44 25.29
C ASN A 65 24.07 14.06 25.73
N GLY A 66 23.66 13.98 26.99
CA GLY A 66 23.16 12.78 27.68
C GLY A 66 21.88 12.21 27.06
N GLY A 67 22.03 11.49 25.94
CA GLY A 67 21.02 10.65 25.32
C GLY A 67 21.41 9.17 25.42
N GLY A 68 21.73 8.69 26.62
CA GLY A 68 21.85 7.24 26.83
C GLY A 68 20.48 6.62 26.59
N VAL A 69 20.41 5.61 25.70
CA VAL A 69 19.23 4.73 25.60
C VAL A 69 18.97 4.18 27.00
N ARG A 70 17.98 4.74 27.71
CA ARG A 70 17.61 4.21 29.04
C ARG A 70 17.18 2.76 28.86
N ALA A 71 17.57 1.93 29.82
CA ALA A 71 17.17 0.53 29.85
C ALA A 71 15.64 0.45 29.71
N VAL A 72 15.18 -0.37 28.75
CA VAL A 72 13.77 -0.70 28.55
C VAL A 72 13.18 -1.15 29.89
N GLU A 73 12.00 -0.62 30.26
CA GLU A 73 11.31 -1.01 31.50
C GLU A 73 11.08 -2.53 31.50
N LYS A 74 11.41 -3.19 32.61
CA LYS A 74 11.33 -4.65 32.77
C LYS A 74 10.39 -5.07 33.88
N ASP A 75 9.98 -4.14 34.74
CA ASP A 75 9.04 -4.43 35.81
C ASP A 75 7.67 -4.81 35.23
N PRO A 76 7.15 -6.02 35.51
CA PRO A 76 5.90 -6.48 34.91
C PRO A 76 4.68 -5.64 35.27
N ILE A 77 4.65 -5.03 36.46
CA ILE A 77 3.52 -4.21 36.90
C ILE A 77 3.53 -2.88 36.14
N LYS A 78 4.69 -2.21 36.05
CA LYS A 78 4.84 -0.99 35.27
C LYS A 78 4.62 -1.21 33.78
N LEU A 79 5.04 -2.36 33.23
CA LEU A 79 4.75 -2.72 31.84
C LEU A 79 3.25 -2.93 31.60
N TRP A 80 2.55 -3.53 32.56
CA TRP A 80 1.09 -3.66 32.49
C TRP A 80 0.39 -2.30 32.55
N GLU A 81 0.81 -1.41 33.45
CA GLU A 81 0.30 -0.04 33.52
C GLU A 81 0.53 0.71 32.21
N ARG A 82 1.74 0.61 31.64
CA ARG A 82 2.07 1.17 30.32
C ARG A 82 1.23 0.57 29.21
N TYR A 83 0.94 -0.73 29.23
CA TYR A 83 0.06 -1.36 28.26
C TYR A 83 -1.35 -0.78 28.32
N VAL A 84 -1.93 -0.67 29.52
CA VAL A 84 -3.28 -0.10 29.70
C VAL A 84 -3.34 1.37 29.27
N GLU A 85 -2.27 2.12 29.50
CA GLU A 85 -2.19 3.54 29.15
C GLU A 85 -1.93 3.78 27.66
N TRP A 86 -1.04 3.00 27.04
CA TRP A 86 -0.48 3.27 25.70
C TRP A 86 -0.97 2.33 24.61
N LEU A 87 -1.84 1.36 24.92
CA LEU A 87 -2.51 0.58 23.89
C LEU A 87 -3.46 1.50 23.11
N TYR A 88 -3.09 1.79 21.87
CA TYR A 88 -3.99 2.43 20.93
C TYR A 88 -4.93 1.38 20.32
N GLN A 89 -6.23 1.70 20.26
CA GLN A 89 -7.25 0.85 19.65
C GLN A 89 -8.12 1.67 18.69
N HIS A 90 -8.08 1.31 17.40
CA HIS A 90 -9.08 1.75 16.43
C HIS A 90 -10.14 0.67 16.28
N LYS A 91 -11.28 0.82 16.98
CA LYS A 91 -12.31 -0.24 17.07
C LYS A 91 -12.91 -0.63 15.72
N GLU A 92 -13.20 0.35 14.86
CA GLU A 92 -13.83 0.12 13.56
C GLU A 92 -12.91 -0.65 12.61
N LEU A 93 -11.64 -0.25 12.51
CA LEU A 93 -10.61 -0.97 11.77
C LEU A 93 -10.13 -2.26 12.43
N GLY A 94 -10.52 -2.54 13.67
CA GLY A 94 -9.96 -3.66 14.45
C GLY A 94 -8.44 -3.56 14.69
N LEU A 95 -7.86 -2.37 14.57
CA LEU A 95 -6.41 -2.16 14.71
C LEU A 95 -6.03 -1.92 16.17
N PHE A 96 -4.97 -2.59 16.61
CA PHE A 96 -4.34 -2.37 17.90
C PHE A 96 -2.87 -2.06 17.70
N VAL A 97 -2.38 -0.99 18.35
CA VAL A 97 -0.96 -0.64 18.36
C VAL A 97 -0.49 -0.59 19.81
N ASP A 98 0.29 -1.59 20.20
CA ASP A 98 0.92 -1.67 21.53
C ASP A 98 2.34 -1.10 21.47
N VAL A 99 2.53 0.08 22.05
CA VAL A 99 3.85 0.72 22.18
C VAL A 99 4.42 0.64 23.60
N SER A 100 3.80 -0.12 24.50
CA SER A 100 4.17 -0.18 25.93
C SER A 100 5.62 -0.64 26.17
N ARG A 101 6.15 -1.46 25.26
CA ARG A 101 7.51 -2.02 25.29
C ARG A 101 8.54 -1.18 24.55
N MET A 102 8.15 -0.04 23.98
CA MET A 102 9.07 0.90 23.35
C MET A 102 9.74 1.77 24.41
N GLY A 103 11.05 1.98 24.27
CA GLY A 103 11.88 2.73 25.22
C GLY A 103 11.78 4.25 25.05
N PHE A 104 10.58 4.83 25.25
CA PHE A 104 10.38 6.27 25.27
C PHE A 104 9.89 6.77 26.63
N THR A 105 10.23 8.03 26.94
CA THR A 105 9.75 8.76 28.13
C THR A 105 8.68 9.77 27.75
N GLU A 106 7.92 10.28 28.72
CA GLU A 106 7.05 11.43 28.50
C GLU A 106 7.83 12.66 28.00
N ASP A 107 9.04 12.88 28.51
CA ASP A 107 9.91 13.98 28.04
C ASP A 107 10.27 13.85 26.56
N PHE A 108 10.54 12.62 26.09
CA PHE A 108 10.77 12.36 24.67
C PHE A 108 9.54 12.75 23.83
N LEU A 109 8.35 12.37 24.27
CA LEU A 109 7.11 12.75 23.59
C LEU A 109 6.93 14.26 23.57
N ARG A 110 7.06 14.95 24.71
CA ARG A 110 7.00 16.43 24.77
C ARG A 110 7.98 17.11 23.81
N GLN A 111 9.19 16.56 23.65
CA GLN A 111 10.18 17.07 22.69
C GLN A 111 9.82 16.78 21.23
N MET A 112 9.12 15.67 20.97
CA MET A 112 8.65 15.29 19.64
C MET A 112 7.38 16.03 19.20
N GLU A 113 6.56 16.52 20.12
CA GLU A 113 5.28 17.19 19.83
C GLU A 113 5.39 18.27 18.74
N PRO A 114 6.34 19.23 18.82
CA PRO A 114 6.42 20.28 17.80
C PRO A 114 6.79 19.73 16.43
N ARG A 115 7.50 18.59 16.35
CA ARG A 115 7.86 17.92 15.10
C ARG A 115 6.65 17.22 14.49
N MET A 116 5.84 16.56 15.32
CA MET A 116 4.59 15.93 14.91
C MET A 116 3.59 16.97 14.40
N GLN A 117 3.43 18.10 15.09
CA GLN A 117 2.57 19.20 14.63
C GLN A 117 3.02 19.79 13.28
N ARG A 118 4.33 19.89 13.04
CA ARG A 118 4.85 20.27 11.72
C ARG A 118 4.55 19.22 10.65
N ALA A 119 4.65 17.93 10.97
CA ALA A 119 4.30 16.87 10.05
C ALA A 119 2.81 16.91 9.66
N PHE A 120 1.90 17.11 10.62
CA PHE A 120 0.47 17.27 10.31
C PHE A 120 0.19 18.49 9.44
N ALA A 121 0.88 19.61 9.67
CA ALA A 121 0.77 20.78 8.81
C ALA A 121 1.26 20.49 7.38
N ALA A 122 2.41 19.82 7.24
CA ALA A 122 2.94 19.42 5.93
C ALA A 122 1.98 18.45 5.20
N MET A 123 1.42 17.47 5.90
CA MET A 123 0.43 16.54 5.35
C MET A 123 -0.80 17.25 4.80
N ARG A 124 -1.35 18.23 5.52
CA ARG A 124 -2.49 19.03 5.02
C ARG A 124 -2.16 19.79 3.73
N GLU A 125 -0.94 20.31 3.61
CA GLU A 125 -0.53 20.99 2.38
C GLU A 125 -0.32 20.00 1.22
N LEU A 126 0.24 18.82 1.49
CA LEU A 126 0.36 17.74 0.51
C LEU A 126 -1.01 17.31 -0.04
N GLU A 127 -1.99 17.10 0.84
CA GLU A 127 -3.34 16.67 0.47
C GLU A 127 -4.11 17.72 -0.34
N LYS A 128 -3.83 19.01 -0.13
CA LYS A 128 -4.35 20.12 -0.97
C LYS A 128 -3.70 20.17 -2.36
N GLY A 129 -2.69 19.36 -2.62
CA GLY A 129 -1.98 19.32 -3.90
C GLY A 129 -0.74 20.19 -3.95
N ALA A 130 -0.09 20.47 -2.81
CA ALA A 130 1.23 21.09 -2.84
C ALA A 130 2.24 20.24 -3.63
N ILE A 131 3.18 20.90 -4.30
CA ILE A 131 4.30 20.22 -4.96
C ILE A 131 5.19 19.61 -3.88
N ALA A 132 5.16 18.28 -3.81
CA ALA A 132 5.86 17.49 -2.82
C ALA A 132 7.25 17.06 -3.29
N ASN A 133 7.40 16.86 -4.61
CA ASN A 133 8.64 16.52 -5.26
C ASN A 133 9.13 17.71 -6.10
N PRO A 134 10.02 18.56 -5.56
CA PRO A 134 10.53 19.74 -6.27
C PRO A 134 11.29 19.37 -7.54
N ASP A 135 12.03 18.25 -7.53
CA ASP A 135 12.87 17.83 -8.65
C ASP A 135 12.04 17.43 -9.87
N GLU A 136 10.86 16.85 -9.64
CA GLU A 136 9.94 16.43 -10.70
C GLU A 136 8.76 17.39 -10.90
N ALA A 137 8.66 18.45 -10.08
CA ALA A 137 7.52 19.37 -10.03
C ALA A 137 6.16 18.65 -9.93
N ARG A 138 6.07 17.60 -9.09
CA ARG A 138 4.87 16.74 -8.98
C ARG A 138 4.19 16.86 -7.63
N MET A 139 2.86 16.72 -7.67
CA MET A 139 2.02 16.44 -6.51
C MET A 139 2.20 14.99 -6.04
N VAL A 140 1.78 14.70 -4.81
CA VAL A 140 1.68 13.34 -4.26
C VAL A 140 0.25 13.11 -3.81
N GLY A 141 -0.53 12.38 -4.63
CA GLY A 141 -1.98 12.35 -4.52
C GLY A 141 -2.60 10.99 -4.22
N HIS A 142 -1.83 10.02 -3.74
CA HIS A 142 -2.32 8.64 -3.54
C HIS A 142 -3.48 8.53 -2.53
N TYR A 143 -3.63 9.50 -1.62
CA TYR A 143 -4.78 9.61 -0.72
C TYR A 143 -6.10 9.89 -1.46
N TRP A 144 -6.06 10.65 -2.56
CA TRP A 144 -7.24 10.95 -3.37
C TRP A 144 -7.80 9.72 -4.07
N LEU A 145 -6.99 8.67 -4.27
CA LEU A 145 -7.46 7.40 -4.81
C LEU A 145 -8.42 6.69 -3.85
N ARG A 146 -8.23 6.91 -2.54
CA ARG A 146 -9.00 6.28 -1.45
C ARG A 146 -10.18 7.13 -1.04
N ASP A 147 -10.04 8.45 -1.13
CA ASP A 147 -11.13 9.43 -1.00
C ASP A 147 -11.06 10.49 -2.12
N PRO A 148 -11.77 10.27 -3.24
CA PRO A 148 -11.78 11.20 -4.38
C PRO A 148 -12.37 12.58 -4.06
N ALA A 149 -13.13 12.73 -2.98
CA ALA A 149 -13.71 14.02 -2.60
C ALA A 149 -12.63 15.02 -2.14
N LEU A 150 -11.47 14.53 -1.71
CA LEU A 150 -10.31 15.33 -1.31
C LEU A 150 -9.44 15.78 -2.48
N ALA A 151 -9.75 15.35 -3.71
CA ALA A 151 -8.95 15.73 -4.87
C ALA A 151 -8.96 17.27 -5.07
N PRO A 152 -7.84 17.91 -5.44
CA PRO A 152 -7.71 19.37 -5.50
C PRO A 152 -8.66 20.07 -6.48
N ASN A 153 -9.21 19.32 -7.45
CA ASN A 153 -10.15 19.84 -8.43
C ASN A 153 -11.10 18.73 -8.93
N SER A 154 -12.23 19.15 -9.50
CA SER A 154 -13.27 18.26 -10.02
C SER A 154 -12.81 17.37 -11.17
N PHE A 155 -11.83 17.81 -11.96
CA PHE A 155 -11.28 17.02 -13.07
C PHE A 155 -10.53 15.79 -12.56
N LEU A 156 -9.66 15.96 -11.55
CA LEU A 156 -8.94 14.86 -10.92
C LEU A 156 -9.90 13.89 -10.23
N ARG A 157 -10.87 14.42 -9.46
CA ARG A 157 -11.92 13.61 -8.84
C ARG A 157 -12.64 12.74 -9.87
N SER A 158 -13.14 13.35 -10.93
CA SER A 158 -13.86 12.64 -11.98
C SER A 158 -13.01 11.57 -12.67
N LYS A 159 -11.72 11.84 -12.93
CA LYS A 159 -10.78 10.86 -13.49
C LYS A 159 -10.58 9.66 -12.56
N ILE A 160 -10.52 9.87 -11.25
CA ILE A 160 -10.38 8.79 -10.25
C ILE A 160 -11.66 7.95 -10.20
N GLU A 161 -12.81 8.59 -9.99
CA GLU A 161 -14.12 7.92 -9.91
C GLU A 161 -14.41 7.12 -11.18
N THR A 162 -14.22 7.73 -12.35
CA THR A 162 -14.42 7.05 -13.66
C THR A 162 -13.46 5.88 -13.83
N THR A 163 -12.23 5.96 -13.32
CA THR A 163 -11.27 4.85 -13.42
C THR A 163 -11.72 3.68 -12.55
N LEU A 164 -12.17 3.95 -11.32
CA LEU A 164 -12.70 2.93 -10.43
C LEU A 164 -13.94 2.23 -11.02
N ASP A 165 -14.90 2.99 -11.55
CA ASP A 165 -16.09 2.44 -12.20
C ASP A 165 -15.73 1.56 -13.39
N ARG A 166 -14.76 1.98 -14.21
CA ARG A 166 -14.27 1.19 -15.34
C ARG A 166 -13.59 -0.11 -14.90
N ILE A 167 -12.85 -0.10 -13.79
CA ILE A 167 -12.21 -1.31 -13.24
C ILE A 167 -13.29 -2.30 -12.77
N LEU A 168 -14.30 -1.82 -12.04
CA LEU A 168 -15.40 -2.65 -11.56
C LEU A 168 -16.19 -3.26 -12.72
N ALA A 169 -16.55 -2.46 -13.71
CA ALA A 169 -17.28 -2.95 -14.88
C ALA A 169 -16.45 -3.96 -15.69
N PHE A 170 -15.17 -3.65 -15.95
CA PHE A 170 -14.29 -4.53 -16.72
C PHE A 170 -14.03 -5.86 -16.00
N SER A 171 -13.73 -5.82 -14.70
CA SER A 171 -13.51 -7.04 -13.91
C SER A 171 -14.76 -7.91 -13.84
N GLN A 172 -15.94 -7.31 -13.65
CA GLN A 172 -17.21 -8.04 -13.70
C GLN A 172 -17.46 -8.68 -15.08
N ASP A 173 -17.19 -7.95 -16.17
CA ASP A 173 -17.35 -8.45 -17.53
C ASP A 173 -16.37 -9.60 -17.83
N VAL A 174 -15.14 -9.55 -17.33
CA VAL A 174 -14.15 -10.63 -17.44
C VAL A 174 -14.57 -11.85 -16.62
N VAL A 175 -14.90 -11.65 -15.34
CA VAL A 175 -15.27 -12.74 -14.43
C VAL A 175 -16.56 -13.43 -14.88
N SER A 176 -17.55 -12.69 -15.40
CA SER A 176 -18.79 -13.27 -15.94
C SER A 176 -18.60 -14.00 -17.28
N GLY A 177 -17.48 -13.77 -17.97
CA GLY A 177 -17.21 -14.33 -19.30
C GLY A 177 -17.78 -13.53 -20.46
N LYS A 178 -18.32 -12.33 -20.22
CA LYS A 178 -18.74 -11.39 -21.28
C LYS A 178 -17.54 -10.88 -22.07
N ILE A 179 -16.45 -10.54 -21.38
CA ILE A 179 -15.12 -10.37 -21.98
C ILE A 179 -14.37 -11.68 -21.80
N GLN A 180 -13.96 -12.28 -22.90
CA GLN A 180 -13.32 -13.60 -22.91
C GLN A 180 -12.21 -13.66 -23.95
N SER A 181 -11.29 -14.59 -23.77
CA SER A 181 -10.29 -14.92 -24.78
C SER A 181 -10.95 -15.59 -26.00
N PRO A 182 -10.26 -15.66 -27.16
CA PRO A 182 -10.72 -16.47 -28.28
C PRO A 182 -10.96 -17.95 -27.94
N SER A 183 -10.32 -18.45 -26.87
CA SER A 183 -10.40 -19.84 -26.41
C SER A 183 -11.39 -20.04 -25.26
N GLY A 184 -12.15 -19.01 -24.88
CA GLY A 184 -13.14 -19.05 -23.80
C GLY A 184 -12.80 -18.13 -22.63
N ARG A 185 -13.47 -18.37 -21.50
CA ARG A 185 -13.37 -17.53 -20.30
C ARG A 185 -11.94 -17.46 -19.78
N PHE A 186 -11.55 -16.30 -19.27
CA PHE A 186 -10.27 -16.14 -18.60
C PHE A 186 -10.23 -16.94 -17.30
N THR A 187 -9.14 -17.66 -17.08
CA THR A 187 -8.90 -18.50 -15.89
C THR A 187 -7.70 -18.01 -15.07
N SER A 188 -6.80 -17.27 -15.71
CA SER A 188 -5.51 -16.89 -15.15
C SER A 188 -5.17 -15.44 -15.52
N ILE A 189 -4.38 -14.78 -14.69
CA ILE A 189 -3.78 -13.47 -14.92
C ILE A 189 -2.27 -13.66 -14.98
N LEU A 190 -1.62 -13.06 -15.97
CA LEU A 190 -0.17 -12.86 -15.99
C LEU A 190 0.11 -11.36 -15.89
N SER A 191 0.57 -10.91 -14.72
CA SER A 191 0.92 -9.52 -14.48
C SER A 191 2.40 -9.28 -14.76
N ILE A 192 2.72 -8.32 -15.62
CA ILE A 192 4.07 -7.95 -16.02
C ILE A 192 4.36 -6.53 -15.53
N GLY A 193 5.33 -6.39 -14.63
CA GLY A 193 5.68 -5.10 -14.03
C GLY A 193 6.76 -5.27 -12.98
N ILE A 194 7.54 -4.23 -12.67
CA ILE A 194 8.63 -4.31 -11.69
C ILE A 194 8.43 -3.30 -10.55
N GLY A 195 8.95 -3.63 -9.37
CA GLY A 195 8.94 -2.75 -8.20
C GLY A 195 7.51 -2.42 -7.76
N GLY A 196 7.16 -1.13 -7.72
CA GLY A 196 5.81 -0.70 -7.33
C GLY A 196 4.69 -1.22 -8.25
N SER A 197 5.02 -1.59 -9.49
CA SER A 197 4.08 -2.17 -10.44
C SER A 197 3.85 -3.68 -10.26
N ALA A 198 4.51 -4.32 -9.28
CA ALA A 198 4.34 -5.74 -8.98
C ALA A 198 4.24 -6.06 -7.48
N LEU A 199 5.05 -5.43 -6.62
CA LEU A 199 5.12 -5.78 -5.19
C LEU A 199 3.81 -5.54 -4.43
N GLY A 200 3.11 -4.45 -4.72
CA GLY A 200 1.78 -4.19 -4.14
C GLY A 200 0.76 -5.26 -4.55
N PRO A 201 0.57 -5.49 -5.86
CA PRO A 201 -0.36 -6.52 -6.33
C PRO A 201 0.01 -7.92 -5.85
N GLN A 202 1.31 -8.26 -5.76
CA GLN A 202 1.78 -9.52 -5.18
C GLN A 202 1.37 -9.65 -3.71
N PHE A 203 1.60 -8.61 -2.91
CA PHE A 203 1.25 -8.63 -1.49
C PHE A 203 -0.26 -8.77 -1.28
N VAL A 204 -1.08 -8.03 -2.02
CA VAL A 204 -2.54 -8.10 -1.91
C VAL A 204 -3.08 -9.43 -2.39
N ALA A 205 -2.55 -9.98 -3.50
CA ALA A 205 -2.92 -11.30 -3.98
C ALA A 205 -2.64 -12.39 -2.94
N GLU A 206 -1.47 -12.37 -2.30
CA GLU A 206 -1.10 -13.35 -1.28
C GLU A 206 -1.91 -13.18 0.01
N ALA A 207 -2.15 -11.94 0.44
CA ALA A 207 -2.77 -11.66 1.72
C ALA A 207 -4.31 -11.78 1.71
N LEU A 208 -4.96 -11.44 0.59
CA LEU A 208 -6.41 -11.22 0.54
C LEU A 208 -7.16 -12.04 -0.50
N ALA A 209 -6.47 -12.68 -1.46
CA ALA A 209 -7.19 -13.51 -2.43
C ALA A 209 -7.85 -14.71 -1.74
N PRO A 210 -9.07 -15.10 -2.14
CA PRO A 210 -9.69 -16.31 -1.63
C PRO A 210 -8.92 -17.56 -2.12
N ASP A 211 -9.06 -18.68 -1.41
CA ASP A 211 -8.39 -19.96 -1.77
C ASP A 211 -8.63 -20.39 -3.23
N ASN A 212 -9.82 -20.07 -3.76
CA ASN A 212 -10.22 -20.34 -5.14
C ASN A 212 -10.64 -19.04 -5.83
N PRO A 213 -9.69 -18.19 -6.24
CA PRO A 213 -10.01 -16.94 -6.90
C PRO A 213 -10.59 -17.21 -8.30
N PRO A 214 -11.49 -16.36 -8.82
CA PRO A 214 -12.05 -16.50 -10.16
C PRO A 214 -10.95 -16.60 -11.23
N LEU A 215 -9.91 -15.77 -11.12
CA LEU A 215 -8.70 -15.88 -11.92
C LEU A 215 -7.48 -16.00 -10.99
N LYS A 216 -6.60 -16.97 -11.26
CA LYS A 216 -5.32 -17.13 -10.53
C LYS A 216 -4.27 -16.20 -11.11
N ILE A 217 -3.49 -15.50 -10.28
CA ILE A 217 -2.48 -14.55 -10.76
C ILE A 217 -1.06 -15.12 -10.68
N ARG A 218 -0.24 -14.79 -11.69
CA ARG A 218 1.21 -14.99 -11.74
C ARG A 218 1.89 -13.68 -12.11
N PHE A 219 3.18 -13.56 -11.79
CA PHE A 219 3.94 -12.33 -11.97
C PHE A 219 5.22 -12.56 -12.77
N ILE A 220 5.52 -11.60 -13.65
CA ILE A 220 6.84 -11.38 -14.24
C ILE A 220 7.31 -10.01 -13.76
N ASP A 221 8.21 -10.03 -12.77
CA ASP A 221 8.74 -8.83 -12.11
C ASP A 221 10.26 -8.69 -12.18
N ASN A 222 10.91 -9.62 -12.86
CA ASN A 222 12.34 -9.65 -13.10
C ASN A 222 12.60 -9.82 -14.60
N THR A 223 13.73 -9.31 -15.08
CA THR A 223 14.17 -9.46 -16.48
C THR A 223 14.97 -10.73 -16.73
N ASP A 224 15.25 -11.53 -15.70
CA ASP A 224 15.93 -12.83 -15.84
C ASP A 224 15.14 -13.76 -16.79
N PRO A 225 15.70 -14.14 -17.96
CA PRO A 225 14.99 -14.96 -18.94
C PRO A 225 14.56 -16.31 -18.36
N ALA A 226 15.34 -16.91 -17.46
CA ALA A 226 14.97 -18.20 -16.88
C ALA A 226 13.69 -18.11 -16.04
N GLY A 227 13.51 -17.00 -15.32
CA GLY A 227 12.29 -16.73 -14.55
C GLY A 227 11.08 -16.52 -15.46
N ILE A 228 11.24 -15.78 -16.56
CA ILE A 228 10.18 -15.54 -17.55
C ILE A 228 9.77 -16.86 -18.22
N ASP A 229 10.74 -17.63 -18.71
CA ASP A 229 10.51 -18.93 -19.34
C ASP A 229 9.79 -19.89 -18.40
N HIS A 230 10.17 -19.89 -17.11
CA HIS A 230 9.50 -20.69 -16.10
C HIS A 230 8.02 -20.32 -15.94
N GLN A 231 7.68 -19.03 -15.86
CA GLN A 231 6.27 -18.61 -15.73
C GLN A 231 5.45 -18.98 -16.97
N ILE A 232 6.00 -18.80 -18.17
CA ILE A 232 5.34 -19.15 -19.44
C ILE A 232 5.13 -20.67 -19.53
N ALA A 233 6.16 -21.46 -19.19
CA ALA A 233 6.07 -22.92 -19.20
C ALA A 233 5.05 -23.45 -18.18
N GLN A 234 4.95 -22.83 -17.00
CA GLN A 234 3.96 -23.17 -15.97
C GLN A 234 2.52 -22.86 -16.38
N LEU A 235 2.29 -21.81 -17.19
CA LEU A 235 0.98 -21.58 -17.78
C LEU A 235 0.63 -22.65 -18.82
N GLY A 236 1.60 -23.02 -19.67
CA GLY A 236 1.42 -24.06 -20.68
C GLY A 236 0.14 -23.84 -21.51
N PRO A 237 -0.82 -24.78 -21.52
CA PRO A 237 -2.07 -24.62 -22.27
C PRO A 237 -2.99 -23.52 -21.72
N GLU A 238 -2.86 -23.13 -20.44
CA GLU A 238 -3.65 -22.04 -19.85
C GLU A 238 -3.31 -20.66 -20.45
N LEU A 239 -2.19 -20.54 -21.19
CA LEU A 239 -1.85 -19.31 -21.91
C LEU A 239 -3.00 -18.83 -22.81
N ALA A 240 -3.74 -19.77 -23.41
CA ALA A 240 -4.89 -19.50 -24.27
C ALA A 240 -6.07 -18.84 -23.55
N THR A 241 -6.15 -18.98 -22.22
CA THR A 241 -7.20 -18.42 -21.35
C THR A 241 -6.61 -17.47 -20.28
N THR A 242 -5.41 -16.93 -20.52
CA THR A 242 -4.72 -16.01 -19.60
C THR A 242 -4.93 -14.55 -20.01
N LEU A 243 -5.36 -13.71 -19.08
CA LEU A 243 -5.38 -12.25 -19.26
C LEU A 243 -4.00 -11.68 -18.89
N VAL A 244 -3.35 -10.97 -19.81
CA VAL A 244 -2.03 -10.37 -19.56
C VAL A 244 -2.20 -8.90 -19.18
N ILE A 245 -1.76 -8.52 -17.98
CA ILE A 245 -1.78 -7.15 -17.51
C ILE A 245 -0.35 -6.60 -17.53
N VAL A 246 -0.11 -5.56 -18.33
CA VAL A 246 1.22 -4.93 -18.47
C VAL A 246 1.20 -3.60 -17.76
N ILE A 247 2.07 -3.45 -16.76
CA ILE A 247 2.09 -2.31 -15.86
C ILE A 247 3.45 -1.60 -15.97
N SER A 248 3.44 -0.41 -16.55
CA SER A 248 4.60 0.49 -16.60
C SER A 248 4.14 1.93 -16.75
N LYS A 249 4.52 2.80 -15.80
CA LYS A 249 4.13 4.22 -15.82
C LYS A 249 4.60 4.92 -17.10
N SER A 250 5.90 4.88 -17.38
CA SER A 250 6.50 5.50 -18.56
C SER A 250 6.25 4.70 -19.85
N GLY A 251 5.87 3.43 -19.73
CA GLY A 251 5.78 2.49 -20.84
C GLY A 251 7.13 2.05 -21.41
N GLY A 252 8.24 2.58 -20.88
CA GLY A 252 9.60 2.31 -21.36
C GLY A 252 10.47 1.55 -20.37
N THR A 253 9.90 1.05 -19.26
CA THR A 253 10.65 0.27 -18.26
C THR A 253 11.26 -0.97 -18.92
N PRO A 254 12.60 -1.12 -18.95
CA PRO A 254 13.26 -2.21 -19.68
C PRO A 254 12.80 -3.60 -19.25
N GLU A 255 12.68 -3.84 -17.95
CA GLU A 255 12.30 -5.14 -17.39
C GLU A 255 10.87 -5.51 -17.79
N THR A 256 9.91 -4.59 -17.62
CA THR A 256 8.52 -4.78 -18.09
C THR A 256 8.46 -5.00 -19.60
N ARG A 257 9.25 -4.24 -20.38
CA ARG A 257 9.29 -4.35 -21.84
C ARG A 257 9.83 -5.71 -22.28
N ASN A 258 10.89 -6.21 -21.65
CA ASN A 258 11.45 -7.51 -21.97
C ASN A 258 10.44 -8.63 -21.66
N GLY A 259 9.80 -8.59 -20.48
CA GLY A 259 8.72 -9.52 -20.15
C GLY A 259 7.56 -9.48 -21.15
N LEU A 260 7.15 -8.29 -21.58
CA LEU A 260 6.12 -8.13 -22.62
C LEU A 260 6.54 -8.79 -23.94
N LEU A 261 7.77 -8.55 -24.40
CA LEU A 261 8.24 -9.10 -25.68
C LEU A 261 8.31 -10.64 -25.67
N GLU A 262 8.77 -11.22 -24.57
CA GLU A 262 8.81 -12.69 -24.40
C GLU A 262 7.41 -13.29 -24.34
N VAL A 263 6.47 -12.66 -23.61
CA VAL A 263 5.08 -13.12 -23.59
C VAL A 263 4.43 -12.97 -24.97
N GLN A 264 4.64 -11.85 -25.68
CA GLN A 264 4.16 -11.69 -27.05
C GLN A 264 4.76 -12.74 -28.00
N LYS A 265 6.02 -13.14 -27.80
CA LYS A 265 6.65 -14.23 -28.55
C LYS A 265 5.94 -15.56 -28.25
N ALA A 266 5.73 -15.89 -26.98
CA ALA A 266 5.02 -17.12 -26.59
C ALA A 266 3.59 -17.17 -27.18
N PHE A 267 2.88 -16.04 -27.21
CA PHE A 267 1.58 -15.93 -27.87
C PHE A 267 1.67 -16.25 -29.37
N ARG A 268 2.65 -15.67 -30.09
CA ARG A 268 2.86 -15.95 -31.52
C ARG A 268 3.19 -17.43 -31.77
N ASP A 269 4.06 -18.01 -30.95
CA ASP A 269 4.48 -19.40 -31.08
C ASP A 269 3.31 -20.36 -30.82
N ALA A 270 2.36 -19.98 -29.96
CA ALA A 270 1.12 -20.70 -29.69
C ALA A 270 -0.02 -20.39 -30.68
N GLY A 271 0.19 -19.52 -31.67
CA GLY A 271 -0.86 -19.10 -32.61
C GLY A 271 -1.95 -18.20 -32.00
N LEU A 272 -1.68 -17.58 -30.85
CA LEU A 272 -2.60 -16.71 -30.13
C LEU A 272 -2.41 -15.23 -30.51
N GLN A 273 -3.47 -14.43 -30.34
CA GLN A 273 -3.44 -12.99 -30.58
C GLN A 273 -3.35 -12.22 -29.27
N PHE A 274 -2.18 -11.65 -28.98
CA PHE A 274 -1.94 -10.91 -27.73
C PHE A 274 -2.96 -9.79 -27.49
N SER A 275 -3.35 -9.03 -28.52
CA SER A 275 -4.31 -7.92 -28.39
C SER A 275 -5.69 -8.36 -27.89
N LYS A 276 -6.05 -9.64 -28.03
CA LYS A 276 -7.31 -10.22 -27.50
C LYS A 276 -7.23 -10.64 -26.03
N GLN A 277 -6.06 -10.51 -25.41
CA GLN A 277 -5.80 -10.93 -24.03
C GLN A 277 -4.96 -9.90 -23.24
N GLY A 278 -4.47 -8.85 -23.88
CA GLY A 278 -3.65 -7.80 -23.26
C GLY A 278 -4.44 -6.64 -22.67
N VAL A 279 -3.99 -6.15 -21.52
CA VAL A 279 -4.46 -4.93 -20.85
C VAL A 279 -3.24 -4.10 -20.45
N ALA A 280 -3.30 -2.78 -20.66
CA ALA A 280 -2.24 -1.88 -20.24
C ALA A 280 -2.66 -1.04 -19.03
N ILE A 281 -1.76 -0.88 -18.06
CA ILE A 281 -1.88 0.08 -16.96
C ILE A 281 -0.67 1.00 -17.02
N THR A 282 -0.90 2.24 -17.44
CA THR A 282 0.19 3.13 -17.84
C THR A 282 -0.25 4.59 -17.87
N GLN A 283 0.70 5.51 -17.94
CA GLN A 283 0.39 6.93 -18.14
C GLN A 283 -0.22 7.15 -19.53
N GLU A 284 -1.24 8.00 -19.61
CA GLU A 284 -1.86 8.38 -20.89
C GLU A 284 -0.79 8.97 -21.84
N ASN A 285 -0.83 8.56 -23.12
CA ASN A 285 0.15 8.91 -24.15
C ASN A 285 1.58 8.38 -23.93
N SER A 286 1.80 7.48 -22.97
CA SER A 286 3.09 6.77 -22.84
C SER A 286 3.38 5.86 -24.04
N LEU A 287 4.59 5.31 -24.09
CA LEU A 287 4.94 4.31 -25.12
C LEU A 287 3.97 3.11 -25.09
N LEU A 288 3.74 2.55 -23.90
CA LEU A 288 2.84 1.40 -23.70
C LEU A 288 1.38 1.75 -24.01
N ASP A 289 0.94 2.97 -23.68
CA ASP A 289 -0.42 3.43 -23.96
C ASP A 289 -0.69 3.48 -25.47
N ASN A 290 0.28 4.04 -26.20
CA ASN A 290 0.23 4.13 -27.66
C ASN A 290 0.30 2.74 -28.31
N THR A 291 1.19 1.86 -27.84
CA THR A 291 1.26 0.47 -28.30
C THR A 291 -0.09 -0.24 -28.10
N ALA A 292 -0.64 -0.22 -26.89
CA ALA A 292 -1.91 -0.87 -26.58
C ALA A 292 -3.07 -0.31 -27.40
N ARG A 293 -3.07 1.00 -27.68
CA ARG A 293 -4.09 1.66 -28.51
C ARG A 293 -3.96 1.28 -29.99
N ILE A 294 -2.75 1.29 -30.55
CA ILE A 294 -2.48 0.99 -31.96
C ILE A 294 -2.75 -0.48 -32.26
N GLU A 295 -2.33 -1.38 -31.35
CA GLU A 295 -2.52 -2.83 -31.49
C GLU A 295 -3.94 -3.30 -31.10
N GLY A 296 -4.76 -2.42 -30.52
CA GLY A 296 -6.15 -2.73 -30.17
C GLY A 296 -6.29 -3.72 -29.02
N TRP A 297 -5.53 -3.50 -27.93
CA TRP A 297 -5.63 -4.31 -26.71
C TRP A 297 -7.01 -4.16 -26.05
N LEU A 298 -7.41 -5.14 -25.22
CA LEU A 298 -8.74 -5.20 -24.61
C LEU A 298 -9.09 -3.94 -23.81
N ALA A 299 -8.15 -3.44 -23.03
CA ALA A 299 -8.36 -2.27 -22.19
C ALA A 299 -7.06 -1.53 -21.87
N ARG A 300 -7.22 -0.25 -21.52
CA ARG A 300 -6.17 0.63 -21.01
C ARG A 300 -6.68 1.36 -19.79
N PHE A 301 -5.92 1.34 -18.69
CA PHE A 301 -6.22 2.04 -17.45
C PHE A 301 -5.12 3.05 -17.13
N PRO A 302 -5.47 4.26 -16.68
CA PRO A 302 -4.50 5.30 -16.44
C PRO A 302 -3.68 5.05 -15.17
N MET A 303 -2.39 5.36 -15.24
CA MET A 303 -1.52 5.58 -14.09
C MET A 303 -1.11 7.05 -14.07
N PHE A 304 -1.57 7.79 -13.06
CA PHE A 304 -1.36 9.25 -13.01
C PHE A 304 0.08 9.61 -12.61
N ASP A 305 0.52 10.79 -13.05
CA ASP A 305 1.87 11.31 -12.77
C ASP A 305 2.11 11.59 -11.27
N TRP A 306 1.09 12.00 -10.54
CA TRP A 306 1.09 12.22 -9.08
C TRP A 306 0.96 10.94 -8.24
N VAL A 307 0.81 9.77 -8.89
CA VAL A 307 0.88 8.46 -8.23
C VAL A 307 2.31 7.92 -8.35
N GLY A 308 2.99 7.79 -7.21
CA GLY A 308 4.30 7.16 -7.13
C GLY A 308 4.20 5.64 -7.27
N GLY A 309 5.21 4.98 -7.84
CA GLY A 309 5.17 3.51 -8.03
C GLY A 309 4.92 2.75 -6.73
N ARG A 310 5.66 3.07 -5.66
CA ARG A 310 5.50 2.44 -4.33
C ARG A 310 4.20 2.79 -3.59
N THR A 311 3.42 3.74 -4.10
CA THR A 311 2.12 4.15 -3.55
C THR A 311 0.98 3.91 -4.53
N SER A 312 1.19 3.04 -5.53
CA SER A 312 0.24 2.83 -6.63
C SER A 312 -0.76 1.70 -6.41
N GLU A 313 -0.67 0.94 -5.31
CA GLU A 313 -1.56 -0.20 -5.05
C GLU A 313 -3.05 0.16 -5.13
N MET A 314 -3.42 1.28 -4.52
CA MET A 314 -4.80 1.78 -4.52
C MET A 314 -5.22 2.47 -5.83
N SER A 315 -4.40 2.36 -6.90
CA SER A 315 -4.75 2.81 -8.25
C SER A 315 -5.13 1.62 -9.12
N ALA A 316 -5.30 1.82 -10.43
CA ALA A 316 -5.50 0.72 -11.36
C ALA A 316 -4.47 -0.40 -11.23
N VAL A 317 -3.22 -0.07 -10.84
CA VAL A 317 -2.11 -1.03 -10.64
C VAL A 317 -2.49 -2.21 -9.75
N GLY A 318 -3.09 -1.96 -8.58
CA GLY A 318 -3.50 -3.02 -7.65
C GLY A 318 -4.99 -3.33 -7.70
N LEU A 319 -5.85 -2.34 -7.93
CA LEU A 319 -7.30 -2.53 -7.94
C LEU A 319 -7.78 -3.45 -9.07
N LEU A 320 -7.18 -3.36 -10.27
CA LEU A 320 -7.59 -4.24 -11.37
C LEU A 320 -7.26 -5.72 -11.10
N PRO A 321 -6.01 -6.12 -10.78
CA PRO A 321 -5.71 -7.52 -10.48
C PRO A 321 -6.49 -8.02 -9.26
N ALA A 322 -6.63 -7.21 -8.20
CA ALA A 322 -7.39 -7.60 -7.01
C ALA A 322 -8.87 -7.89 -7.33
N ALA A 323 -9.54 -7.03 -8.10
CA ALA A 323 -10.93 -7.24 -8.49
C ALA A 323 -11.12 -8.50 -9.36
N LEU A 324 -10.17 -8.79 -10.26
CA LEU A 324 -10.19 -10.01 -11.08
C LEU A 324 -10.00 -11.29 -10.26
N GLN A 325 -9.31 -11.20 -9.12
CA GLN A 325 -9.20 -12.29 -8.14
C GLN A 325 -10.41 -12.37 -7.19
N GLY A 326 -11.41 -11.49 -7.33
CA GLY A 326 -12.61 -11.47 -6.50
C GLY A 326 -12.45 -10.76 -5.16
N ILE A 327 -11.38 -9.99 -4.96
CA ILE A 327 -11.18 -9.16 -3.77
C ILE A 327 -12.10 -7.93 -3.86
N ASP A 328 -12.75 -7.58 -2.75
CA ASP A 328 -13.57 -6.36 -2.69
C ASP A 328 -12.67 -5.11 -2.61
N ILE A 329 -12.45 -4.52 -3.78
CA ILE A 329 -11.60 -3.34 -3.92
C ILE A 329 -12.23 -2.07 -3.33
N LYS A 330 -13.57 -2.01 -3.15
CA LYS A 330 -14.22 -0.86 -2.52
C LYS A 330 -13.96 -0.87 -1.03
N GLU A 331 -14.08 -2.04 -0.40
CA GLU A 331 -13.73 -2.22 1.02
C GLU A 331 -12.25 -1.97 1.27
N MET A 332 -11.37 -2.38 0.35
CA MET A 332 -9.94 -2.09 0.44
C MET A 332 -9.65 -0.57 0.42
N LEU A 333 -10.32 0.18 -0.46
CA LEU A 333 -10.22 1.64 -0.50
C LEU A 333 -10.82 2.29 0.74
N ALA A 334 -11.96 1.80 1.23
CA ALA A 334 -12.63 2.30 2.42
C ALA A 334 -11.76 2.12 3.68
N GLY A 335 -11.16 0.94 3.88
CA GLY A 335 -10.24 0.69 4.99
C GLY A 335 -9.00 1.58 4.94
N ALA A 336 -8.48 1.84 3.74
CA ALA A 336 -7.36 2.76 3.56
C ALA A 336 -7.76 4.23 3.84
N ALA A 337 -8.95 4.65 3.43
CA ALA A 337 -9.48 5.99 3.69
C ALA A 337 -9.72 6.23 5.19
N LEU A 338 -10.26 5.24 5.91
CA LEU A 338 -10.42 5.27 7.37
C LEU A 338 -9.07 5.45 8.08
N MET A 339 -8.03 4.74 7.63
CA MET A 339 -6.68 4.92 8.17
C MET A 339 -6.13 6.33 7.87
N ASP A 340 -6.38 6.85 6.68
CA ASP A 340 -5.98 8.20 6.32
C ASP A 340 -6.68 9.23 7.22
N GLU A 341 -7.97 9.05 7.55
CA GLU A 341 -8.69 9.89 8.52
C GLU A 341 -8.06 9.84 9.91
N GLU A 342 -7.76 8.63 10.41
CA GLU A 342 -7.15 8.48 11.73
C GLU A 342 -5.79 9.15 11.83
N THR A 343 -4.94 9.00 10.80
CA THR A 343 -3.59 9.60 10.79
C THR A 343 -3.61 11.14 10.68
N ARG A 344 -4.76 11.75 10.40
CA ARG A 344 -4.95 13.21 10.44
C ARG A 344 -5.29 13.75 11.83
N ASN A 345 -5.53 12.88 12.81
CA ASN A 345 -5.80 13.30 14.18
C ASN A 345 -4.56 14.01 14.76
N THR A 346 -4.70 15.31 15.05
CA THR A 346 -3.59 16.13 15.54
C THR A 346 -3.39 16.03 17.05
N VAL A 347 -4.22 15.27 17.75
CA VAL A 347 -4.06 15.02 19.19
C VAL A 347 -3.11 13.85 19.39
N VAL A 348 -1.91 14.14 19.89
CA VAL A 348 -0.80 13.17 19.89
C VAL A 348 -0.75 12.33 21.17
N TRP A 349 -1.25 12.86 22.30
CA TRP A 349 -1.55 12.10 23.52
C TRP A 349 -2.50 12.89 24.42
N HIS A 350 -3.38 12.19 25.14
CA HIS A 350 -4.31 12.77 26.12
C HIS A 350 -3.74 12.68 27.55
N TYR A 351 -3.92 13.75 28.34
CA TYR A 351 -3.68 13.77 29.80
C TYR A 351 -4.86 13.21 30.58
#